data_AF-A0A9E5JKC1-F1
#
_entry.id   AF-A0A9E5JKC1-F1
#
_cell.length_a   1.000
_cell.length_b   1.000
_cell.length_c   1.000
_cell.angle_alpha   90.00
_cell.angle_beta   90.00
_cell.angle_gamma   90.00
#
_symmetry.space_group_name_H-M   'P 1'
#
loop_
_entity.id
_entity.type
_entity.pdbx_description
1 polymer ?
#
loop_
_entity_poly.entity_id
_entity_poly.type
_entity_poly.pdbx_seq_one_letter_code
_entity_poly.pdbx_strand_id
1 'polypeptide(L)'
;MSSRDGAERLLTLGTTGLPAHRAEWGTAMRAELAAIDDPGARRRFARSASFAAFRQGFVIRIGFGLITGVLVAAVALMASRLQLADGAPGLLEVTVPVPAFLLLLAALLSAGLTRSFRIGLETGAVAFIASSIALFTVLATEGLIWMDRHGVFLLDGDPPRGPIDTSAVVFNIFSTGMWVGHLIVWWPALLIGAALGAWIGGRRSPAVVAGSSA
;
A
#
# COMPACT_ATOMS: atom_id res chain seq x y z
N MET A 1 5.33 -39.31 0.27
CA MET A 1 5.76 -37.91 0.05
C MET A 1 6.85 -37.58 1.05
N SER A 2 8.09 -37.44 0.60
CA SER A 2 9.26 -37.37 1.49
C SER A 2 9.34 -36.01 2.17
N SER A 3 9.94 -35.94 3.36
CA SER A 3 10.16 -34.68 4.09
C SER A 3 10.98 -33.65 3.30
N ARG A 4 11.73 -34.08 2.27
CA ARG A 4 12.47 -33.19 1.36
C ARG A 4 11.52 -32.25 0.60
N ASP A 5 10.36 -32.73 0.16
CA ASP A 5 9.40 -31.93 -0.63
C ASP A 5 8.83 -30.74 0.15
N GLY A 6 8.53 -30.92 1.43
CA GLY A 6 7.85 -29.89 2.24
C GLY A 6 8.74 -28.69 2.56
N ALA A 7 9.98 -28.93 2.99
CA ALA A 7 10.92 -27.88 3.33
C ALA A 7 11.34 -27.09 2.08
N GLU A 8 11.52 -27.78 0.95
CA GLU A 8 11.87 -27.17 -0.33
C GLU A 8 10.74 -26.32 -0.91
N ARG A 9 9.49 -26.80 -0.84
CA ARG A 9 8.30 -26.00 -1.21
C ARG A 9 8.16 -24.75 -0.35
N LEU A 10 8.35 -24.86 0.96
CA LEU A 10 8.25 -23.73 1.87
C LEU A 10 9.32 -22.66 1.59
N LEU A 11 10.56 -23.08 1.37
CA LEU A 11 11.64 -22.15 1.03
C LEU A 11 11.43 -21.53 -0.35
N THR A 12 11.00 -22.33 -1.32
CA THR A 12 10.67 -21.84 -2.66
C THR A 12 9.59 -20.77 -2.56
N LEU A 13 8.46 -21.04 -1.89
CA LEU A 13 7.39 -20.07 -1.69
C LEU A 13 7.89 -18.80 -0.97
N GLY A 14 8.67 -18.94 0.10
CA GLY A 14 9.20 -17.80 0.86
C GLY A 14 10.20 -16.95 0.08
N THR A 15 10.90 -17.55 -0.89
CA THR A 15 11.88 -16.85 -1.76
C THR A 15 11.29 -16.47 -3.12
N THR A 16 10.04 -16.85 -3.42
CA THR A 16 9.39 -16.51 -4.69
C THR A 16 9.08 -15.02 -4.71
N GLY A 17 9.55 -14.31 -5.74
CA GLY A 17 9.32 -12.86 -5.86
C GLY A 17 10.27 -12.00 -5.04
N LEU A 18 11.40 -12.56 -4.56
CA LEU A 18 12.51 -11.74 -4.05
C LEU A 18 12.97 -10.74 -5.13
N PRO A 19 13.31 -9.50 -4.74
CA PRO A 19 13.85 -8.51 -5.67
C PRO A 19 15.17 -9.01 -6.29
N ALA A 20 15.51 -8.51 -7.48
CA ALA A 20 16.63 -9.00 -8.28
C ALA A 20 17.97 -9.08 -7.52
N HIS A 21 18.29 -8.08 -6.69
CA HIS A 21 19.50 -8.06 -5.86
C HIS A 21 19.56 -9.18 -4.79
N ARG A 22 18.48 -9.91 -4.59
CA ARG A 22 18.34 -11.03 -3.63
C ARG A 22 18.01 -12.35 -4.30
N ALA A 23 17.92 -12.39 -5.62
CA ALA A 23 17.74 -13.64 -6.35
C ALA A 23 18.90 -14.61 -6.03
N GLU A 24 20.12 -14.09 -5.96
CA GLU A 24 21.32 -14.84 -5.54
C GLU A 24 21.21 -15.35 -4.10
N TRP A 25 20.73 -14.52 -3.17
CA TRP A 25 20.48 -14.96 -1.79
C TRP A 25 19.46 -16.10 -1.73
N GLY A 26 18.35 -16.01 -2.46
CA GLY A 26 17.34 -17.07 -2.52
C GLY A 26 17.90 -18.37 -3.12
N THR A 27 18.76 -18.27 -4.13
CA THR A 27 19.46 -19.42 -4.71
C THR A 27 20.48 -20.03 -3.75
N ALA A 28 21.26 -19.20 -3.03
CA ALA A 28 22.17 -19.65 -2.00
C ALA A 28 21.43 -20.39 -0.89
N MET A 29 20.31 -19.85 -0.38
CA MET A 29 19.50 -20.54 0.65
C MET A 29 18.93 -21.87 0.15
N ARG A 30 18.58 -22.00 -1.13
CA ARG A 30 18.15 -23.28 -1.72
C ARG A 30 19.30 -24.29 -1.80
N ALA A 31 20.51 -23.84 -2.15
CA ALA A 31 21.71 -24.67 -2.15
C ALA A 31 22.09 -25.12 -0.73
N GLU A 32 22.08 -24.21 0.24
CA GLU A 32 22.29 -24.53 1.66
C GLU A 32 21.25 -25.54 2.16
N LEU A 33 19.98 -25.34 1.82
CA LEU A 33 18.94 -26.31 2.18
C LEU A 33 19.24 -27.68 1.57
N ALA A 34 19.72 -27.77 0.33
CA ALA A 34 20.06 -29.04 -0.33
C ALA A 34 21.21 -29.78 0.37
N ALA A 35 22.17 -29.07 0.96
CA ALA A 35 23.31 -29.64 1.68
C ALA A 35 22.96 -30.20 3.07
N ILE A 36 21.79 -29.87 3.63
CA ILE A 36 21.38 -30.37 4.95
C ILE A 36 20.70 -31.74 4.80
N ASP A 37 21.29 -32.77 5.40
CA ASP A 37 20.75 -34.14 5.38
C ASP A 37 19.70 -34.40 6.47
N ASP A 38 19.88 -33.85 7.68
CA ASP A 38 18.95 -34.05 8.80
C ASP A 38 17.56 -33.43 8.50
N PRO A 39 16.46 -34.23 8.47
CA PRO A 39 15.13 -33.72 8.20
C PRO A 39 14.64 -32.65 9.18
N GLY A 40 15.06 -32.72 10.45
CA GLY A 40 14.73 -31.75 11.47
C GLY A 40 15.38 -30.39 11.21
N ALA A 41 16.68 -30.39 10.97
CA ALA A 41 17.48 -29.21 10.63
C ALA A 41 17.01 -28.57 9.32
N ARG A 42 16.70 -29.37 8.28
CA ARG A 42 16.13 -28.86 7.02
C ARG A 42 14.86 -28.05 7.24
N ARG A 43 13.92 -28.57 8.04
CA ARG A 43 12.65 -27.89 8.32
C ARG A 43 12.86 -26.60 9.10
N ARG A 44 13.73 -26.61 10.12
CA ARG A 44 14.05 -25.40 10.90
C ARG A 44 14.74 -24.34 10.04
N PHE A 45 15.67 -24.75 9.19
CA PHE A 45 16.36 -23.88 8.25
C PHE A 45 15.38 -23.26 7.25
N ALA A 46 14.60 -24.07 6.54
CA ALA A 46 13.61 -23.58 5.58
C ALA A 46 12.62 -22.61 6.23
N ARG A 47 12.11 -22.93 7.44
CA ARG A 47 11.21 -22.04 8.17
C ARG A 47 11.86 -20.70 8.51
N SER A 48 13.09 -20.71 8.99
CA SER A 48 13.81 -19.50 9.38
C SER A 48 14.17 -18.63 8.18
N ALA A 49 14.64 -19.24 7.09
CA ALA A 49 14.97 -18.54 5.84
C ALA A 49 13.72 -17.97 5.16
N SER A 50 12.62 -18.74 5.06
CA SER A 50 11.33 -18.23 4.56
C SER A 50 10.79 -17.10 5.44
N PHE A 51 10.89 -17.22 6.76
CA PHE A 51 10.46 -16.17 7.68
C PHE A 51 11.29 -14.90 7.54
N ALA A 52 12.61 -15.01 7.37
CA ALA A 52 13.48 -13.86 7.13
C ALA A 52 13.14 -13.16 5.80
N ALA A 53 12.92 -13.92 4.72
CA ALA A 53 12.48 -13.39 3.43
C ALA A 53 11.13 -12.67 3.54
N PHE A 54 10.17 -13.29 4.21
CA PHE A 54 8.84 -12.74 4.42
C PHE A 54 8.87 -11.46 5.26
N ARG A 55 9.52 -11.49 6.42
CA ARG A 55 9.59 -10.35 7.36
C ARG A 55 10.13 -9.11 6.66
N GLN A 56 11.14 -9.26 5.82
CA GLN A 56 11.73 -8.12 5.15
C GLN A 56 10.82 -7.52 4.07
N GLY A 57 10.16 -8.37 3.27
CA GLY A 57 9.13 -7.90 2.33
C GLY A 57 7.96 -7.23 3.04
N PHE A 58 7.55 -7.75 4.20
CA PHE A 58 6.49 -7.20 5.02
C PHE A 58 6.85 -5.81 5.60
N VAL A 59 8.06 -5.63 6.14
CA VAL A 59 8.49 -4.33 6.70
C VAL A 59 8.46 -3.22 5.65
N ILE A 60 8.89 -3.50 4.41
CA ILE A 60 8.84 -2.50 3.33
C ILE A 60 7.38 -2.11 3.03
N ARG A 61 6.48 -3.09 2.90
CA ARG A 61 5.06 -2.85 2.60
C ARG A 61 4.38 -2.03 3.70
N ILE A 62 4.60 -2.40 4.96
CA ILE A 62 4.08 -1.65 6.11
C ILE A 62 4.69 -0.24 6.14
N GLY A 63 5.98 -0.09 5.87
CA GLY A 63 6.64 1.21 5.81
C GLY A 63 6.00 2.15 4.79
N PHE A 64 5.81 1.69 3.55
CA PHE A 64 5.08 2.45 2.53
C PHE A 64 3.65 2.75 2.98
N GLY A 65 2.95 1.77 3.54
CA GLY A 65 1.57 1.98 3.98
C GLY A 65 1.43 3.03 5.08
N LEU A 66 2.28 2.98 6.09
CA LEU A 66 2.29 3.97 7.18
C LEU A 66 2.64 5.37 6.66
N ILE A 67 3.67 5.50 5.81
CA ILE A 67 4.05 6.79 5.23
C ILE A 67 2.89 7.36 4.42
N THR A 68 2.28 6.57 3.53
CA THR A 68 1.11 7.00 2.75
C THR A 68 -0.05 7.43 3.65
N GLY A 69 -0.36 6.64 4.69
CA GLY A 69 -1.43 6.98 5.63
C GLY A 69 -1.19 8.28 6.38
N VAL A 70 0.03 8.47 6.90
CA VAL A 70 0.44 9.71 7.59
C VAL A 70 0.35 10.92 6.65
N LEU A 71 0.84 10.79 5.41
CA LEU A 71 0.77 11.88 4.42
C LEU A 71 -0.67 12.25 4.06
N VAL A 72 -1.54 11.26 3.84
CA VAL A 72 -2.97 11.50 3.58
C VAL A 72 -3.62 12.23 4.76
N ALA A 73 -3.41 11.76 5.98
CA ALA A 73 -3.97 12.40 7.16
C ALA A 73 -3.44 13.83 7.35
N ALA A 74 -2.13 14.04 7.18
CA ALA A 74 -1.51 15.34 7.33
C ALA A 74 -2.05 16.36 6.32
N VAL A 75 -2.17 15.97 5.04
CA VAL A 75 -2.71 16.85 3.99
C VAL A 75 -4.20 17.13 4.22
N ALA A 76 -4.99 16.13 4.57
CA ALA A 76 -6.42 16.31 4.85
C ALA A 76 -6.66 17.23 6.08
N LEU A 77 -5.89 17.04 7.16
CA LEU A 77 -5.93 17.91 8.33
C LEU A 77 -5.51 19.33 7.97
N MET A 78 -4.40 19.52 7.25
CA MET A 78 -3.94 20.84 6.85
C MET A 78 -4.97 21.55 5.97
N ALA A 79 -5.55 20.85 4.99
CA ALA A 79 -6.63 21.39 4.17
C ALA A 79 -7.86 21.76 5.01
N SER A 80 -8.28 20.90 5.96
CA SER A 80 -9.38 21.19 6.88
C SER A 80 -9.14 22.51 7.62
N ARG A 81 -7.94 22.68 8.19
CA ARG A 81 -7.59 23.86 8.98
C ARG A 81 -7.50 25.13 8.15
N LEU A 82 -6.99 25.05 6.92
CA LEU A 82 -6.95 26.19 6.01
C LEU A 82 -8.35 26.60 5.57
N GLN A 83 -9.20 25.64 5.20
CA GLN A 83 -10.56 25.91 4.74
C GLN A 83 -11.51 26.39 5.84
N LEU A 84 -11.31 25.94 7.09
CA LEU A 84 -12.04 26.43 8.26
C LEU A 84 -11.88 27.94 8.47
N ALA A 85 -10.77 28.53 8.02
CA ALA A 85 -10.52 29.97 8.19
C ALA A 85 -11.33 30.83 7.21
N ASP A 86 -11.64 30.29 6.02
CA ASP A 86 -12.10 31.07 4.87
C ASP A 86 -13.54 30.75 4.40
N GLY A 87 -14.27 29.85 5.09
CA GLY A 87 -15.65 29.48 4.74
C GLY A 87 -15.77 28.67 3.45
N ALA A 88 -14.82 27.75 3.24
CA ALA A 88 -14.54 27.11 1.95
C ALA A 88 -15.46 25.89 1.61
N PRO A 89 -15.40 25.36 0.36
CA PRO A 89 -16.36 24.43 -0.23
C PRO A 89 -16.27 22.96 0.23
N GLY A 90 -15.62 22.69 1.38
CA GLY A 90 -15.36 21.34 1.87
C GLY A 90 -14.12 20.66 1.27
N LEU A 91 -13.86 19.43 1.74
CA LEU A 91 -12.60 18.72 1.48
C LEU A 91 -12.59 17.79 0.25
N LEU A 92 -13.67 17.70 -0.52
CA LEU A 92 -13.78 16.74 -1.62
C LEU A 92 -12.64 16.86 -2.65
N GLU A 93 -12.22 18.08 -2.96
CA GLU A 93 -11.10 18.36 -3.89
C GLU A 93 -9.74 17.89 -3.36
N VAL A 94 -9.64 17.55 -2.07
CA VAL A 94 -8.42 17.04 -1.44
C VAL A 94 -8.54 15.54 -1.21
N THR A 95 -9.66 15.07 -0.67
CA THR A 95 -9.84 13.66 -0.29
C THR A 95 -9.90 12.73 -1.49
N VAL A 96 -10.30 13.21 -2.68
CA VAL A 96 -10.31 12.39 -3.89
C VAL A 96 -8.90 12.25 -4.49
N PRO A 97 -8.21 13.33 -4.93
CA PRO A 97 -6.97 13.20 -5.69
C PRO A 97 -5.73 12.88 -4.84
N VAL A 98 -5.64 13.35 -3.59
CA VAL A 98 -4.43 13.18 -2.78
C VAL A 98 -4.17 11.70 -2.45
N PRO A 99 -5.13 10.93 -1.92
CA PRO A 99 -4.93 9.50 -1.72
C PRO A 99 -4.65 8.78 -3.04
N ALA A 100 -5.36 9.11 -4.12
CA ALA A 100 -5.12 8.50 -5.43
C ALA A 100 -3.66 8.66 -5.89
N PHE A 101 -3.13 9.88 -5.80
CA PHE A 101 -1.76 10.20 -6.19
C PHE A 101 -0.73 9.46 -5.31
N LEU A 102 -0.92 9.46 -3.99
CA LEU A 102 0.00 8.78 -3.07
C LEU A 102 -0.06 7.25 -3.22
N LEU A 103 -1.22 6.68 -3.51
CA LEU A 103 -1.38 5.25 -3.82
C LEU A 103 -0.67 4.87 -5.11
N LEU A 104 -0.81 5.71 -6.16
CA LEU A 104 -0.07 5.55 -7.41
C LEU A 104 1.43 5.55 -7.15
N LEU A 105 1.94 6.54 -6.40
CA LEU A 105 3.37 6.62 -6.09
C LEU A 105 3.86 5.43 -5.26
N ALA A 106 3.13 5.02 -4.23
CA ALA A 106 3.53 3.87 -3.40
C ALA A 106 3.60 2.58 -4.23
N ALA A 107 2.59 2.32 -5.06
CA ALA A 107 2.56 1.16 -5.95
C ALA A 107 3.65 1.22 -7.03
N LEU A 108 3.88 2.41 -7.61
CA LEU A 108 4.90 2.63 -8.64
C LEU A 108 6.32 2.45 -8.10
N LEU A 109 6.63 3.10 -6.98
CA LEU A 109 7.96 3.04 -6.39
C LEU A 109 8.28 1.61 -5.93
N SER A 110 7.35 0.96 -5.23
CA SER A 110 7.55 -0.43 -4.82
C SER A 110 7.70 -1.37 -6.02
N ALA A 111 6.80 -1.31 -7.01
CA ALA A 111 6.90 -2.13 -8.21
C ALA A 111 8.16 -1.87 -9.02
N GLY A 112 8.62 -0.61 -9.11
CA GLY A 112 9.82 -0.23 -9.84
C GLY A 112 11.11 -0.66 -9.15
N LEU A 113 11.17 -0.54 -7.83
CA LEU A 113 12.30 -0.99 -7.02
C LEU A 113 12.43 -2.51 -7.02
N THR A 114 11.30 -3.23 -7.00
CA THR A 114 11.31 -4.71 -6.99
C THR A 114 11.13 -5.33 -8.37
N ARG A 115 10.86 -4.53 -9.40
CA ARG A 115 10.56 -4.95 -10.78
C ARG A 115 9.41 -5.96 -10.84
N SER A 116 8.38 -5.79 -10.01
CA SER A 116 7.30 -6.78 -9.86
C SER A 116 5.96 -6.10 -9.67
N PHE A 117 5.04 -6.37 -10.60
CA PHE A 117 3.65 -5.89 -10.54
C PHE A 117 2.96 -6.37 -9.26
N ARG A 118 3.15 -7.66 -8.91
CA ARG A 118 2.54 -8.27 -7.72
C ARG A 118 2.97 -7.56 -6.44
N ILE A 119 4.27 -7.28 -6.27
CA ILE A 119 4.77 -6.59 -5.08
C ILE A 119 4.25 -5.14 -5.03
N GLY A 120 4.17 -4.48 -6.19
CA GLY A 120 3.52 -3.18 -6.34
C GLY A 120 2.08 -3.17 -5.85
N LEU A 121 1.28 -4.11 -6.34
CA LEU A 121 -0.13 -4.28 -5.99
C LEU A 121 -0.32 -4.59 -4.51
N GLU A 122 0.47 -5.52 -3.96
CA GLU A 122 0.44 -5.87 -2.52
C GLU A 122 0.82 -4.67 -1.64
N THR A 123 1.84 -3.88 -2.03
CA THR A 123 2.24 -2.66 -1.31
C THR A 123 1.18 -1.57 -1.41
N GLY A 124 0.64 -1.36 -2.62
CA GLY A 124 -0.45 -0.42 -2.87
C GLY A 124 -1.70 -0.76 -2.07
N ALA A 125 -2.04 -2.05 -1.92
CA ALA A 125 -3.18 -2.49 -1.13
C ALA A 125 -3.00 -2.20 0.37
N VAL A 126 -1.81 -2.44 0.91
CA VAL A 126 -1.48 -2.07 2.31
C VAL A 126 -1.57 -0.55 2.48
N ALA A 127 -1.05 0.22 1.53
CA ALA A 127 -1.13 1.68 1.54
C ALA A 127 -2.58 2.18 1.45
N PHE A 128 -3.42 1.55 0.63
CA PHE A 128 -4.85 1.85 0.52
C PHE A 128 -5.59 1.65 1.85
N ILE A 129 -5.34 0.53 2.52
CA ILE A 129 -5.95 0.26 3.83
C ILE A 129 -5.50 1.30 4.85
N ALA A 130 -4.19 1.54 4.95
CA ALA A 130 -3.62 2.49 5.90
C ALA A 130 -4.12 3.93 5.65
N SER A 131 -4.16 4.36 4.39
CA SER A 131 -4.67 5.69 4.02
C SER A 131 -6.16 5.84 4.25
N SER A 132 -6.95 4.79 4.00
CA SER A 132 -8.40 4.82 4.23
C SER A 132 -8.70 4.97 5.72
N ILE A 133 -8.04 4.18 6.58
CA ILE A 133 -8.17 4.29 8.04
C ILE A 133 -7.76 5.68 8.52
N ALA A 134 -6.62 6.18 8.05
CA ALA A 134 -6.11 7.48 8.44
C ALA A 134 -7.05 8.62 8.00
N LEU A 135 -7.51 8.59 6.75
CA LEU A 135 -8.44 9.58 6.22
C LEU A 135 -9.78 9.54 6.95
N PHE A 136 -10.38 8.37 7.17
CA PHE A 136 -11.65 8.27 7.90
C PHE A 136 -11.53 8.76 9.34
N THR A 137 -10.39 8.54 9.99
CA THR A 137 -10.13 9.09 11.33
C THR A 137 -10.12 10.62 11.29
N VAL A 138 -9.47 11.22 10.30
CA VAL A 138 -9.46 12.68 10.10
C VAL A 138 -10.87 13.19 9.79
N LEU A 139 -11.59 12.57 8.86
CA LEU A 139 -12.93 12.99 8.48
C LEU A 139 -13.92 12.91 9.66
N ALA A 140 -13.84 11.86 10.46
CA ALA A 140 -14.67 11.72 11.66
C ALA A 140 -14.40 12.82 12.67
N THR A 141 -13.12 13.10 12.95
CA THR A 141 -12.71 14.08 13.98
C THR A 141 -12.93 15.52 13.52
N GLU A 142 -12.49 15.87 12.32
CA GLU A 142 -12.70 17.21 11.75
C GLU A 142 -14.17 17.46 11.40
N GLY A 143 -14.92 16.42 11.01
CA GLY A 143 -16.34 16.53 10.69
C GLY A 143 -17.17 17.06 11.86
N LEU A 144 -16.86 16.60 13.07
CA LEU A 144 -17.50 17.11 14.29
C LEU A 144 -17.17 18.58 14.54
N ILE A 145 -15.92 18.99 14.28
CA ILE A 145 -15.48 20.38 14.45
C ILE A 145 -16.18 21.30 13.46
N TRP A 146 -16.29 20.88 12.20
CA TRP A 146 -16.98 21.64 11.16
C TRP A 146 -18.47 21.78 11.46
N MET A 147 -19.11 20.70 11.91
CA MET A 147 -20.52 20.73 12.26
C MET A 147 -20.78 21.65 13.46
N ASP A 148 -19.96 21.57 14.51
CA ASP A 148 -20.08 22.43 15.69
C ASP A 148 -19.89 23.92 15.36
N ARG A 149 -18.88 24.25 14.53
CA ARG A 149 -18.53 25.65 14.26
C ARG A 149 -19.31 26.31 13.14
N HIS A 150 -19.71 25.54 12.13
CA HIS A 150 -20.28 26.08 10.89
C HIS A 150 -21.63 25.46 10.53
N GLY A 151 -22.05 24.38 11.20
CA GLY A 151 -23.32 23.72 10.90
C GLY A 151 -23.34 23.05 9.52
N VAL A 152 -22.17 22.69 8.97
CA VAL A 152 -22.04 22.07 7.65
C VAL A 152 -21.24 20.79 7.70
N PHE A 153 -21.45 19.92 6.71
CA PHE A 153 -20.66 18.71 6.55
C PHE A 153 -19.28 19.02 5.97
N LEU A 154 -18.26 18.33 6.50
CA LEU A 154 -16.86 18.54 6.11
C LEU A 154 -16.58 18.24 4.63
N LEU A 155 -17.25 17.22 4.07
CA LEU A 155 -16.85 16.70 2.76
C LEU A 155 -17.22 17.67 1.63
N ASP A 156 -18.44 18.21 1.66
CA ASP A 156 -19.06 19.01 0.61
C ASP A 156 -19.38 20.45 1.03
N GLY A 157 -19.24 20.78 2.33
CA GLY A 157 -19.57 22.10 2.85
C GLY A 157 -21.07 22.39 2.93
N ASP A 158 -21.93 21.39 2.69
CA ASP A 158 -23.38 21.58 2.67
C ASP A 158 -24.00 21.49 4.07
N PRO A 159 -25.02 22.31 4.39
CA PRO A 159 -25.76 22.18 5.64
C PRO A 159 -26.66 20.93 5.63
N PRO A 160 -26.94 20.33 6.80
CA PRO A 160 -27.84 19.20 6.90
C PRO A 160 -29.28 19.60 6.53
N ARG A 161 -29.98 18.75 5.78
CA ARG A 161 -31.35 18.99 5.32
C ARG A 161 -32.42 18.74 6.40
N GLY A 162 -32.01 18.32 7.59
CA GLY A 162 -32.90 17.98 8.70
C GLY A 162 -32.10 17.71 9.99
N PRO A 163 -32.77 17.24 11.06
CA PRO A 163 -32.10 16.86 12.30
C PRO A 163 -31.04 15.79 12.02
N ILE A 164 -29.84 16.01 12.53
CA ILE A 164 -28.72 15.08 12.40
C ILE A 164 -28.21 14.71 13.78
N ASP A 165 -27.77 13.46 13.92
CA ASP A 165 -27.07 12.99 15.10
C ASP A 165 -25.55 12.97 14.84
N THR A 166 -24.77 12.70 15.88
CA THR A 166 -23.31 12.61 15.80
C THR A 166 -22.86 11.53 14.80
N SER A 167 -23.61 10.43 14.68
CA SER A 167 -23.25 9.32 13.79
C SER A 167 -23.34 9.72 12.32
N ALA A 168 -24.37 10.48 11.92
CA ALA A 168 -24.51 11.02 10.57
C ALA A 168 -23.36 11.98 10.19
N VAL A 169 -22.81 12.73 11.16
CA VAL A 169 -21.65 13.59 10.94
C VAL A 169 -20.39 12.77 10.72
N VAL A 170 -20.12 11.79 11.61
CA VAL A 170 -18.93 10.93 11.56
C VAL A 170 -18.90 10.07 10.31
N PHE A 171 -20.05 9.52 9.91
CA PHE A 171 -20.18 8.64 8.75
C PHE A 171 -20.68 9.35 7.50
N ASN A 172 -20.56 10.69 7.43
CA ASN A 172 -21.07 11.49 6.32
C ASN A 172 -20.68 10.93 4.94
N ILE A 173 -19.40 10.56 4.77
CA ILE A 173 -18.87 10.02 3.51
C ILE A 173 -19.59 8.75 3.03
N PHE A 174 -20.14 7.96 3.96
CA PHE A 174 -20.92 6.76 3.66
C PHE A 174 -22.38 7.12 3.40
N SER A 175 -22.97 8.00 4.21
CA SER A 175 -24.38 8.39 4.06
C SER A 175 -24.65 9.17 2.77
N THR A 176 -23.67 9.93 2.28
CA THR A 176 -23.78 10.67 1.01
C THR A 176 -23.46 9.80 -0.22
N GLY A 177 -22.96 8.57 -0.03
CA GLY A 177 -22.51 7.70 -1.12
C GLY A 177 -21.23 8.16 -1.81
N MET A 178 -20.60 9.25 -1.34
CA MET A 178 -19.42 9.84 -1.97
C MET A 178 -18.21 8.89 -1.95
N TRP A 179 -18.16 7.91 -1.03
CA TRP A 179 -17.14 6.86 -1.01
C TRP A 179 -17.00 6.11 -2.35
N VAL A 180 -18.10 5.95 -3.12
CA VAL A 180 -18.05 5.28 -4.43
C VAL A 180 -17.16 6.06 -5.40
N GLY A 181 -17.32 7.38 -5.46
CA GLY A 181 -16.48 8.25 -6.29
C GLY A 181 -15.00 8.18 -5.91
N HIS A 182 -14.70 8.10 -4.62
CA HIS A 182 -13.34 7.92 -4.13
C HIS A 182 -12.75 6.60 -4.63
N LEU A 183 -13.47 5.48 -4.49
CA LEU A 183 -13.00 4.17 -4.94
C LEU A 183 -12.76 4.09 -6.44
N ILE A 184 -13.64 4.70 -7.25
CA ILE A 184 -13.50 4.76 -8.70
C ILE A 184 -12.17 5.41 -9.10
N VAL A 185 -11.67 6.38 -8.32
CA VAL A 185 -10.39 7.05 -8.60
C VAL A 185 -9.21 6.31 -7.96
N TRP A 186 -9.35 5.86 -6.72
CA TRP A 186 -8.25 5.29 -5.93
C TRP A 186 -7.79 3.93 -6.46
N TRP A 187 -8.72 3.05 -6.86
CA TRP A 187 -8.37 1.70 -7.33
C TRP A 187 -7.57 1.71 -8.64
N PRO A 188 -8.00 2.43 -9.70
CA PRO A 188 -7.20 2.53 -10.92
C PRO A 188 -5.81 3.12 -10.67
N ALA A 189 -5.70 4.14 -9.80
CA ALA A 189 -4.41 4.76 -9.49
C ALA A 189 -3.39 3.73 -8.96
N LEU A 190 -3.84 2.84 -8.08
CA LEU A 190 -3.04 1.73 -7.55
C LEU A 190 -2.60 0.77 -8.67
N LEU A 191 -3.54 0.32 -9.50
CA LEU A 191 -3.28 -0.62 -10.59
C LEU A 191 -2.29 -0.04 -11.62
N ILE A 192 -2.52 1.22 -12.01
CA ILE A 192 -1.67 1.97 -12.95
C ILE A 192 -0.27 2.14 -12.35
N GLY A 193 -0.17 2.55 -11.09
CA GLY A 193 1.11 2.70 -10.40
C GLY A 193 1.91 1.40 -10.42
N ALA A 194 1.30 0.28 -10.01
CA ALA A 194 1.95 -1.02 -10.01
C ALA A 194 2.42 -1.46 -11.40
N ALA A 195 1.58 -1.29 -12.43
CA ALA A 195 1.91 -1.65 -13.81
C ALA A 195 3.05 -0.80 -14.36
N LEU A 196 2.96 0.53 -14.21
CA LEU A 196 3.97 1.46 -14.68
C LEU A 196 5.31 1.24 -13.97
N GLY A 197 5.29 1.07 -12.65
CA GLY A 197 6.49 0.80 -11.87
C GLY A 197 7.20 -0.48 -12.33
N ALA A 198 6.46 -1.58 -12.48
CA ALA A 198 7.02 -2.86 -12.95
C ALA A 198 7.65 -2.72 -14.35
N TRP A 199 6.98 -2.01 -15.25
CA TRP A 199 7.48 -1.74 -16.60
C TRP A 199 8.76 -0.88 -16.60
N ILE A 200 8.81 0.21 -15.82
CA ILE A 200 10.02 1.04 -15.67
C ILE A 200 11.17 0.20 -15.10
N GLY A 201 10.88 -0.59 -14.06
CA GLY A 201 11.85 -1.45 -13.41
C GLY A 201 12.44 -2.51 -14.35
N GLY A 202 11.60 -3.11 -15.21
CA GLY A 202 12.03 -4.09 -16.21
C GLY A 202 13.00 -3.52 -17.25
N ARG A 203 12.73 -2.31 -17.74
CA ARG A 203 13.56 -1.62 -18.76
C ARG A 203 14.96 -1.23 -18.28
N ARG A 204 15.18 -1.12 -16.98
CA ARG A 204 16.50 -0.80 -16.40
C ARG A 204 17.43 -2.00 -16.25
N SER A 205 17.03 -3.18 -16.73
CA SER A 205 17.95 -4.31 -16.83
C SER A 205 18.87 -4.05 -18.02
N PRO A 206 20.21 -3.95 -17.84
CA PRO A 206 21.11 -3.92 -18.98
C PRO A 206 20.83 -5.19 -19.80
N ALA A 207 20.63 -5.01 -21.10
CA ALA A 207 20.80 -6.11 -22.03
C ALA A 207 22.13 -6.75 -21.65
N VAL A 208 22.10 -8.00 -21.20
CA VAL A 208 23.31 -8.82 -21.20
C VAL A 208 23.81 -8.68 -22.63
N VAL A 209 24.91 -7.96 -22.79
CA VAL A 209 25.58 -7.79 -24.07
C VAL A 209 25.97 -9.20 -24.46
N ALA A 210 25.10 -9.83 -25.23
CA ALA A 210 25.37 -11.07 -25.91
C ALA A 210 26.41 -10.72 -26.96
N GLY A 211 27.69 -10.75 -26.57
CA GLY A 211 28.76 -10.27 -27.40
C GLY A 211 30.12 -10.28 -26.71
N SER A 212 30.68 -11.48 -26.55
CA SER A 212 32.07 -11.78 -26.93
C SER A 212 32.27 -13.30 -26.81
N SER A 213 31.98 -14.08 -27.86
CA SER A 213 32.91 -14.44 -28.94
C SER A 213 34.15 -15.20 -28.44
N ALA A 214 34.16 -16.51 -28.58
CA ALA A 214 35.01 -17.28 -29.50
C ALA A 214 34.97 -18.76 -29.13
#